data_AF-A0A2H0A4I6-F1
#
_entry.id   AF-A0A2H0A4I6-F1
#
_cell.length_a   1.000
_cell.length_b   1.000
_cell.length_c   1.000
_cell.angle_alpha   90.00
_cell.angle_beta   90.00
_cell.angle_gamma   90.00
#
_symmetry.space_group_name_H-M   'P 1'
#
loop_
_entity.id
_entity.type
_entity.pdbx_description
1 polymer ?
#
loop_
_entity_poly.entity_id
_entity_poly.type
_entity_poly.pdbx_seq_one_letter_code
_entity_poly.pdbx_strand_id
1 'polypeptide(L)' 'MYICGILSITIDDWDKYLDITEEEWILNRIRECTSTDRPAGDETFATRLEELLGRTLRPKTIGRP' A
#
# COMPACT_ATOMS: atom_id res chain seq x y z
N MET A 1 -0.08 14.86 11.57
CA MET A 1 1.03 15.53 10.85
C MET A 1 2.35 15.26 11.57
N TYR A 2 2.86 14.03 11.58
CA TYR A 2 4.14 13.69 12.24
C TYR A 2 4.93 12.54 11.56
N ILE A 3 4.43 11.95 10.46
CA ILE A 3 5.08 10.77 9.86
C ILE A 3 6.16 11.16 8.83
N CYS A 4 6.03 12.32 8.20
CA CYS A 4 6.92 12.74 7.10
C CYS A 4 8.34 13.16 7.56
N GLY A 5 8.53 13.56 8.83
CA GLY A 5 9.82 14.08 9.31
C GLY A 5 10.86 13.04 9.71
N ILE A 6 10.46 11.81 10.05
CA ILE A 6 11.39 10.79 10.58
C ILE A 6 12.14 10.06 9.46
N LEU A 7 11.49 9.79 8.32
CA LEU A 7 12.11 9.06 7.20
C LEU A 7 13.22 9.84 6.50
N SER A 8 13.22 11.17 6.58
CA SER A 8 14.22 12.01 5.91
C SER A 8 15.61 11.99 6.58
N ILE A 9 15.72 11.50 7.82
CA ILE A 9 17.00 11.50 8.57
C ILE A 9 17.84 10.26 8.30
N THR A 10 17.26 9.19 7.74
CA THR A 10 17.91 7.88 7.64
C THR A 10 18.36 7.48 6.24
N ILE A 11 17.98 8.23 5.21
CA ILE A 11 18.29 7.89 3.80
C ILE A 11 18.96 9.11 3.16
N ASP A 12 20.27 9.03 2.98
CA ASP A 12 21.10 10.10 2.40
C ASP A 12 20.89 10.25 0.89
N ASP A 13 20.51 9.16 0.21
CA ASP A 13 20.33 9.12 -1.24
C ASP A 13 19.09 8.27 -1.59
N TRP A 14 18.00 8.97 -1.87
CA TRP A 14 16.72 8.35 -2.24
C TRP A 14 16.75 7.70 -3.61
N ASP A 15 17.51 8.26 -4.56
CA ASP A 15 17.57 7.74 -5.92
C ASP A 15 18.22 6.36 -5.87
N LYS A 16 19.36 6.25 -5.20
CA LYS A 16 20.05 4.98 -4.99
C LYS A 16 19.26 3.98 -4.14
N TYR A 17 18.52 4.45 -3.13
CA TYR A 17 17.69 3.58 -2.30
C TYR A 17 16.53 2.98 -3.11
N LEU A 18 15.94 3.75 -4.02
CA LEU A 18 14.83 3.33 -4.87
C LEU A 18 15.29 2.64 -6.17
N ASP A 19 16.56 2.77 -6.54
CA ASP A 19 17.20 2.08 -7.68
C ASP A 19 17.40 0.57 -7.44
N ILE A 20 17.08 0.09 -6.23
CA ILE A 20 17.04 -1.35 -5.95
C ILE A 20 15.94 -1.96 -6.82
N THR A 21 16.32 -2.90 -7.70
CA THR A 21 15.37 -3.67 -8.48
C THR A 21 14.55 -4.55 -7.54
N GLU A 22 13.34 -4.08 -7.21
CA GLU A 22 12.33 -4.88 -6.53
C GLU A 22 12.02 -6.13 -7.35
N GLU A 23 11.70 -7.23 -6.67
CA GLU A 23 11.37 -8.47 -7.37
C GLU A 23 10.13 -8.25 -8.26
N GLU A 24 10.20 -8.66 -9.53
CA GLU A 24 9.15 -8.37 -10.53
C GLU A 24 7.75 -8.84 -10.10
N TRP A 25 7.66 -9.88 -9.27
CA TRP A 25 6.39 -10.34 -8.71
C TRP A 25 5.78 -9.35 -7.71
N ILE A 26 6.61 -8.62 -6.94
CA ILE A 26 6.17 -7.56 -6.02
C ILE A 26 5.61 -6.41 -6.84
N LEU A 27 6.33 -5.98 -7.88
CA LEU A 27 5.88 -4.91 -8.78
C LEU A 27 4.55 -5.25 -9.46
N ASN A 28 4.42 -6.48 -9.96
CA ASN A 28 3.17 -6.94 -10.58
C ASN A 28 2.02 -6.97 -9.58
N ARG A 29 2.27 -7.44 -8.35
CA ARG A 29 1.27 -7.44 -7.28
C ARG A 29 0.79 -6.03 -6.95
N ILE A 30 1.71 -5.06 -6.83
CA ILE A 30 1.37 -3.66 -6.58
C ILE A 30 0.52 -3.12 -7.74
N ARG A 31 0.95 -3.31 -8.99
CA ARG A 31 0.23 -2.84 -10.18
C ARG A 31 -1.19 -3.40 -10.27
N GLU A 32 -1.37 -4.70 -10.08
CA GLU A 32 -2.69 -5.35 -10.09
C GLU A 32 -3.63 -4.76 -9.02
N CYS A 33 -3.12 -4.61 -7.80
CA CYS A 33 -3.88 -4.07 -6.69
C CYS A 33 -4.23 -2.59 -6.91
N THR A 34 -3.28 -1.76 -7.32
CA THR A 34 -3.51 -0.34 -7.64
C THR A 34 -4.51 -0.17 -8.79
N SER A 35 -4.45 -1.02 -9.83
CA SER A 35 -5.40 -0.94 -10.95
C SER A 35 -6.86 -1.19 -10.55
N THR A 36 -7.09 -1.81 -9.40
CA THR A 36 -8.43 -2.16 -8.89
C THR A 36 -8.79 -1.40 -7.61
N ASP A 37 -7.99 -0.38 -7.23
CA ASP A 37 -8.08 0.36 -5.97
C ASP A 37 -8.02 -0.54 -4.72
N ARG A 38 -7.42 -1.73 -4.83
CA ARG A 38 -7.32 -2.70 -3.73
C ARG A 38 -6.01 -2.53 -2.97
N PRO A 39 -6.00 -2.70 -1.64
CA PRO A 39 -4.77 -2.80 -0.88
C PRO A 39 -3.93 -4.00 -1.37
N ALA A 40 -2.62 -3.81 -1.56
CA ALA A 40 -1.70 -4.87 -2.01
C ALA A 40 -1.33 -5.88 -0.91
N GLY A 41 -1.68 -5.59 0.35
CA GLY A 41 -1.47 -6.48 1.49
C GLY A 41 -2.51 -7.59 1.61
N ASP A 42 -2.36 -8.42 2.63
CA ASP A 42 -3.31 -9.48 2.98
C ASP A 42 -4.59 -8.94 3.67
N GLU A 43 -5.53 -9.83 3.97
CA GLU A 43 -6.80 -9.47 4.62
C GLU A 43 -6.61 -8.87 6.02
N THR A 44 -5.57 -9.31 6.75
CA THR A 44 -5.26 -8.79 8.08
C THR A 44 -4.74 -7.36 7.98
N PHE A 45 -3.85 -7.09 7.03
CA PHE A 45 -3.36 -5.75 6.70
C PHE A 45 -4.51 -4.84 6.28
N ALA A 46 -5.38 -5.29 5.38
CA ALA A 46 -6.52 -4.52 4.91
C ALA A 46 -7.49 -4.19 6.06
N THR A 47 -7.79 -5.15 6.92
CA THR A 47 -8.66 -4.96 8.10
C THR A 47 -8.08 -3.91 9.04
N ARG A 48 -6.80 -4.05 9.39
CA ARG A 48 -6.10 -3.08 10.26
C ARG A 48 -6.09 -1.68 9.64
N LEU A 49 -5.90 -1.59 8.33
CA LEU A 49 -5.88 -0.32 7.61
C LEU A 49 -7.26 0.35 7.62
N GLU A 50 -8.33 -0.42 7.41
CA GLU A 50 -9.71 0.08 7.49
C GLU A 50 -10.08 0.54 8.90
N GLU A 51 -9.63 -0.19 9.95
CA GLU A 51 -9.80 0.21 11.35
C GLU A 51 -9.12 1.54 11.67
N LEU A 52 -7.86 1.71 11.23
CA LEU A 52 -7.11 2.94 11.44
C LEU A 52 -7.71 4.15 10.73
N LEU A 53 -8.27 3.93 9.53
CA LEU A 53 -8.85 4.99 8.71
C LEU A 53 -10.34 5.25 8.99
N GLY A 54 -11.01 4.35 9.70
CA GLY A 54 -12.46 4.42 9.95
C GLY A 54 -13.31 4.37 8.68
N ARG A 55 -12.79 3.79 7.59
CA ARG A 55 -13.48 3.69 6.28
C ARG A 55 -13.21 2.34 5.62
N THR A 56 -14.18 1.86 4.84
CA THR A 56 -14.00 0.67 4.02
C THR A 56 -13.19 1.01 2.77
N LEU A 57 -12.11 0.27 2.54
CA LEU A 57 -11.27 0.33 1.34
C LEU A 57 -11.59 -0.81 0.37
N ARG A 58 -11.99 -1.97 0.90
CA ARG A 58 -12.34 -3.12 0.08
C ARG A 58 -13.67 -2.91 -0.65
N PRO A 59 -13.80 -3.34 -1.91
CA PRO A 59 -15.07 -3.32 -2.61
C PRO A 59 -16.10 -4.15 -1.82
N LYS A 60 -17.25 -3.57 -1.49
CA LYS A 60 -18.38 -4.36 -1.02
C LYS A 60 -18.97 -5.10 -2.22
N THR A 61 -19.21 -6.39 -2.08
CA THR A 61 -20.08 -7.12 -3.01
C THR A 61 -21.44 -6.45 -2.97
N ILE A 62 -21.77 -5.70 -4.03
CA ILE A 62 -23.13 -5.20 -4.22
C ILE A 62 -23.99 -6.45 -4.33
N GLY A 63 -24.88 -6.66 -3.36
CA GLY A 63 -25.85 -7.75 -3.42
C GLY A 63 -26.59 -7.68 -4.76
N ARG A 64 -26.85 -8.84 -5.38
CA ARG A 64 -27.71 -8.92 -6.57
C ARG A 64 -29.03 -8.18 -6.27
N PRO A 65 -29.55 -7.33 -7.17
CA PRO A 65 -30.79 -6.60 -6.95
C PRO A 65 -31.97 -7.53 -6.64
#